data_AF-A0AAT9IMS7-F1
#
_entry.id   AF-A0AAT9IMS7-F1
#
_cell.length_a   1.000
_cell.length_b   1.000
_cell.length_c   1.000
_cell.angle_alpha   90.00
_cell.angle_beta   90.00
_cell.angle_gamma   90.00
#
_symmetry.space_group_name_H-M   'P 1'
#
loop_
_entity.id
_entity.type
_entity.pdbx_description
1 polymer ?
#
loop_
_entity_poly.entity_id
_entity_poly.type
_entity_poly.pdbx_seq_one_letter_code
_entity_poly.pdbx_strand_id
1 'polypeptide(L)'
;MTAHDALGEQKFSTELLFTDGLPEMDDEVGYRGAQAARAAGITYRQLDYWARTELVEPTVRGASGSGSQRLYGFRDILVLKLVKRLLDTGISLQQIRIAVDQLRAAGIRDLAGTTLMSDGASVYLCTSNDEVIDLVSRGQGVFGIAVGKVLREVETTLIDFDAQQSDHTDELAARRAARSA
;
A
#
# COMPACT_ATOMS: atom_id res chain seq x y z
N MET A 1 -16.54 46.24 0.28
CA MET A 1 -16.32 45.55 -1.00
C MET A 1 -15.43 44.36 -0.71
N THR A 2 -16.04 43.19 -0.59
CA THR A 2 -15.45 41.89 -0.24
C THR A 2 -15.11 41.10 -1.50
N ALA A 3 -13.96 40.42 -1.47
CA ALA A 3 -13.55 39.20 -2.19
C ALA A 3 -12.02 39.16 -2.04
N HIS A 4 -11.39 38.43 -1.11
CA HIS A 4 -11.40 36.96 -0.96
C HIS A 4 -11.42 36.27 -2.32
N ASP A 5 -10.25 35.99 -2.88
CA ASP A 5 -9.97 34.59 -3.19
C ASP A 5 -8.47 34.31 -3.13
N ALA A 6 -8.13 33.45 -2.17
CA ALA A 6 -6.79 32.96 -1.92
C ALA A 6 -6.54 31.78 -2.87
N LEU A 7 -5.74 32.00 -3.91
CA LEU A 7 -5.06 30.91 -4.60
C LEU A 7 -3.95 30.44 -3.64
N GLY A 8 -4.29 29.47 -2.80
CA GLY A 8 -3.37 28.83 -1.89
C GLY A 8 -2.14 28.34 -2.63
N GLU A 9 -1.00 28.95 -2.32
CA GLU A 9 0.32 28.52 -2.75
C GLU A 9 0.45 27.02 -2.49
N GLN A 10 0.57 26.26 -3.58
CA GLN A 10 0.98 24.88 -3.55
C GLN A 10 2.40 24.84 -2.98
N LYS A 11 2.50 24.64 -1.66
CA LYS A 11 3.74 24.24 -0.99
C LYS A 11 4.05 22.80 -1.40
N PHE A 12 4.48 22.59 -2.63
CA PHE A 12 5.34 21.46 -2.95
C PHE A 12 6.70 21.80 -2.35
N SER A 13 6.85 21.55 -1.04
CA SER A 13 8.12 21.69 -0.36
C SER A 13 9.14 20.80 -1.07
N THR A 14 10.36 21.32 -1.13
CA THR A 14 11.60 20.69 -1.62
C THR A 14 11.91 19.31 -1.01
N GLU A 15 11.05 18.77 -0.15
CA GLU A 15 11.10 17.42 0.44
C GLU A 15 10.87 16.30 -0.58
N LEU A 16 10.24 16.57 -1.73
CA LEU A 16 10.09 15.61 -2.84
C LEU A 16 11.40 15.21 -3.54
N LEU A 17 12.55 15.81 -3.18
CA LEU A 17 13.86 15.50 -3.79
C LEU A 17 14.61 14.33 -3.11
N PHE A 18 14.22 13.91 -1.91
CA PHE A 18 15.00 12.96 -1.09
C PHE A 18 14.23 11.73 -0.63
N THR A 19 13.00 11.56 -1.07
CA THR A 19 12.22 10.38 -0.77
C THR A 19 12.25 9.48 -1.99
N ASP A 20 12.69 8.22 -1.85
CA ASP A 20 12.97 7.20 -2.89
C ASP A 20 11.79 6.91 -3.87
N GLY A 21 11.26 7.93 -4.54
CA GLY A 21 10.06 7.89 -5.38
C GLY A 21 8.73 7.69 -4.65
N LEU A 22 8.71 7.77 -3.31
CA LEU A 22 7.52 7.70 -2.45
C LEU A 22 7.43 8.99 -1.64
N PRO A 23 6.26 9.56 -1.33
CA PRO A 23 6.19 10.66 -0.36
C PRO A 23 6.82 10.22 0.98
N GLU A 24 7.31 11.13 1.82
CA GLU A 24 7.54 10.83 3.24
C GLU A 24 6.16 10.49 3.83
N MET A 25 5.80 9.21 3.81
CA MET A 25 4.46 8.76 4.13
C MET A 25 4.42 8.57 5.63
N ASP A 26 3.85 9.56 6.30
CA ASP A 26 3.60 9.54 7.73
C ASP A 26 2.93 8.21 8.13
N ASP A 27 3.66 7.37 8.87
CA ASP A 27 3.18 6.06 9.36
C ASP A 27 1.96 6.22 10.29
N GLU A 28 1.64 7.46 10.69
CA GLU A 28 0.47 7.82 11.48
C GLU A 28 -0.78 8.08 10.62
N VAL A 29 -0.67 8.22 9.29
CA VAL A 29 -1.81 8.54 8.43
C VAL A 29 -2.35 7.29 7.73
N GLY A 30 -3.63 7.00 7.94
CA GLY A 30 -4.28 5.83 7.34
C GLY A 30 -5.71 6.05 6.87
N TYR A 31 -6.17 5.12 6.04
CA TYR A 31 -7.47 5.14 5.40
C TYR A 31 -8.37 4.03 5.95
N ARG A 32 -9.65 4.33 6.06
CA ARG A 32 -10.65 3.36 6.53
C ARG A 32 -10.77 2.22 5.53
N GLY A 33 -11.11 1.01 6.01
CA GLY A 33 -11.22 -0.17 5.16
C GLY A 33 -12.09 0.01 3.89
N ALA A 34 -13.18 0.78 3.96
CA ALA A 34 -13.99 1.09 2.78
C ALA A 34 -13.25 1.95 1.73
N GLN A 35 -12.46 2.94 2.17
CA GLN A 35 -11.63 3.77 1.29
C GLN A 35 -10.47 2.94 0.72
N ALA A 36 -9.79 2.15 1.57
CA ALA A 36 -8.70 1.28 1.15
C ALA A 36 -9.15 0.26 0.08
N ALA A 37 -10.29 -0.39 0.30
CA ALA A 37 -10.87 -1.32 -0.67
C ALA A 37 -11.18 -0.62 -2.01
N ARG A 38 -11.75 0.59 -1.96
CA ARG A 38 -12.05 1.40 -3.14
C ARG A 38 -10.78 1.80 -3.90
N ALA A 39 -9.75 2.31 -3.21
CA ALA A 39 -8.48 2.70 -3.84
C ALA A 39 -7.76 1.51 -4.49
N ALA A 40 -7.78 0.34 -3.84
CA ALA A 40 -7.20 -0.88 -4.39
C ALA A 40 -8.07 -1.53 -5.49
N GLY A 41 -9.32 -1.10 -5.64
CA GLY A 41 -10.28 -1.68 -6.58
C GLY A 41 -10.66 -3.12 -6.22
N ILE A 42 -10.80 -3.41 -4.92
CA ILE A 42 -11.22 -4.71 -4.38
C ILE A 42 -12.52 -4.56 -3.59
N THR A 43 -13.21 -5.68 -3.37
CA THR A 43 -14.36 -5.69 -2.47
C THR A 43 -13.92 -5.59 -1.01
N TYR A 44 -14.78 -5.04 -0.15
CA TYR A 44 -14.54 -5.03 1.29
C TYR A 44 -14.36 -6.45 1.86
N ARG A 45 -15.05 -7.44 1.28
CA ARG A 45 -14.91 -8.86 1.68
C ARG A 45 -13.51 -9.41 1.36
N GLN A 46 -12.95 -9.06 0.20
CA GLN A 46 -11.57 -9.43 -0.14
C GLN A 46 -10.59 -8.78 0.84
N LEU A 47 -10.77 -7.49 1.14
CA LEU A 47 -9.96 -6.79 2.14
C LEU A 47 -10.01 -7.49 3.52
N ASP A 48 -11.20 -7.78 4.03
CA ASP A 48 -11.34 -8.43 5.33
C ASP A 48 -10.77 -9.85 5.34
N TYR A 49 -10.99 -10.61 4.27
CA TYR A 49 -10.41 -11.94 4.12
C TYR A 49 -8.88 -11.89 4.12
N TRP A 50 -8.27 -11.01 3.31
CA TRP A 50 -6.81 -10.87 3.23
C TRP A 50 -6.17 -10.36 4.52
N ALA A 51 -6.86 -9.50 5.27
CA ALA A 51 -6.42 -9.08 6.59
C ALA A 51 -6.52 -10.21 7.62
N ARG A 52 -7.59 -11.00 7.59
CA ARG A 52 -7.77 -12.16 8.50
C ARG A 52 -6.79 -13.30 8.21
N THR A 53 -6.35 -13.45 6.97
CA THR A 53 -5.37 -14.48 6.57
C THR A 53 -3.94 -13.94 6.52
N GLU A 54 -3.69 -12.74 7.07
CA GLU A 54 -2.37 -12.12 7.19
C GLU A 54 -1.65 -11.90 5.84
N LEU A 55 -2.39 -11.85 4.73
CA LEU A 55 -1.81 -11.50 3.43
C LEU A 55 -1.49 -10.00 3.39
N VAL A 56 -2.46 -9.17 3.77
CA VAL A 56 -2.25 -7.73 3.96
C VAL A 56 -2.98 -7.26 5.21
N GLU A 57 -2.19 -6.95 6.24
CA GLU A 57 -2.67 -6.37 7.49
C GLU A 57 -2.57 -4.84 7.47
N PRO A 58 -3.47 -4.13 8.18
CA PRO A 58 -3.35 -2.68 8.35
C PRO A 58 -2.11 -2.34 9.19
N THR A 59 -1.23 -1.47 8.68
CA THR A 59 -0.02 -1.05 9.40
C THR A 59 -0.24 0.13 10.33
N VAL A 60 -1.19 1.03 10.01
CA VAL A 60 -1.42 2.26 10.78
C VAL A 60 -2.24 2.00 12.04
N ARG A 61 -3.30 1.17 11.93
CA ARG A 61 -4.08 0.75 13.09
C ARG A 61 -4.73 -0.60 12.86
N GLY A 62 -4.41 -1.56 13.71
CA GLY A 62 -5.07 -2.87 13.78
C GLY A 62 -6.48 -2.80 14.37
N ALA A 63 -7.16 -3.95 14.43
CA ALA A 63 -8.41 -4.08 15.17
C ALA A 63 -8.12 -4.51 16.62
N SER A 64 -8.39 -3.65 17.59
CA SER A 64 -8.29 -3.93 19.03
C SER A 64 -9.70 -3.89 19.67
N GLY A 65 -10.46 -4.97 19.51
CA GLY A 65 -11.79 -5.13 20.13
C GLY A 65 -12.97 -4.50 19.37
N SER A 66 -14.16 -4.57 19.97
CA SER A 66 -15.40 -4.06 19.38
C SER A 66 -15.37 -2.54 19.22
N GLY A 67 -15.64 -2.05 18.00
CA GLY A 67 -15.65 -0.62 17.67
C GLY A 67 -14.30 -0.04 17.20
N SER A 68 -13.20 -0.80 17.29
CA SER A 68 -11.92 -0.38 16.70
C SER A 68 -11.98 -0.39 15.17
N GLN A 69 -11.43 0.65 14.56
CA GLN A 69 -11.41 0.79 13.11
C GLN A 69 -10.01 0.54 12.58
N ARG A 70 -9.91 -0.38 11.62
CA ARG A 70 -8.66 -0.62 10.91
C ARG A 70 -8.32 0.59 10.05
N LEU A 71 -7.10 1.09 10.18
CA LEU A 71 -6.54 2.12 9.32
C LEU A 71 -5.42 1.51 8.50
N TYR A 72 -5.55 1.59 7.18
CA TYR A 72 -4.60 1.07 6.22
C TYR A 72 -3.71 2.21 5.74
N GLY A 73 -2.40 2.03 5.85
CA GLY A 73 -1.45 2.99 5.31
C GLY A 73 -1.45 2.96 3.78
N PHE A 74 -0.80 3.94 3.17
CA PHE A 74 -0.62 3.95 1.72
C PHE A 74 0.05 2.68 1.21
N ARG A 75 1.08 2.20 1.92
CA ARG A 75 1.82 0.99 1.55
C ARG A 75 0.90 -0.23 1.51
N ASP A 76 -0.02 -0.33 2.46
CA ASP A 76 -1.01 -1.42 2.48
C ASP A 76 -1.89 -1.36 1.23
N ILE A 77 -2.38 -0.17 0.88
CA ILE A 77 -3.25 0.03 -0.29
C ILE A 77 -2.50 -0.28 -1.59
N LEU A 78 -1.23 0.09 -1.69
CA LEU A 78 -0.37 -0.28 -2.81
C LEU A 78 -0.24 -1.81 -2.92
N VAL A 79 0.07 -2.50 -1.82
CA VAL A 79 0.18 -3.97 -1.80
C VAL A 79 -1.17 -4.61 -2.16
N LEU A 80 -2.29 -4.13 -1.61
CA LEU A 80 -3.64 -4.59 -1.95
C LEU A 80 -3.91 -4.50 -3.46
N LYS A 81 -3.53 -3.38 -4.09
CA LYS A 81 -3.71 -3.17 -5.53
C LYS A 81 -2.79 -4.06 -6.36
N LEU A 82 -1.56 -4.31 -5.92
CA LEU A 82 -0.64 -5.24 -6.56
C LEU A 82 -1.15 -6.69 -6.47
N VAL A 83 -1.61 -7.12 -5.29
CA VAL A 83 -2.26 -8.43 -5.10
C VAL A 83 -3.43 -8.60 -6.05
N LYS A 84 -4.30 -7.58 -6.16
CA LYS A 84 -5.43 -7.57 -7.10
C LYS A 84 -4.96 -7.75 -8.55
N ARG A 85 -3.94 -7.01 -9.00
CA ARG A 85 -3.43 -7.13 -10.38
C ARG A 85 -2.81 -8.50 -10.66
N LEU A 86 -2.08 -9.08 -9.71
CA LEU A 86 -1.53 -10.42 -9.85
C LEU A 86 -2.67 -11.46 -9.96
N LEU A 87 -3.72 -11.34 -9.15
CA LEU A 87 -4.91 -12.19 -9.24
C LEU A 87 -5.65 -12.04 -10.58
N ASP A 88 -5.80 -10.81 -11.08
CA ASP A 88 -6.46 -10.55 -12.38
C ASP A 88 -5.71 -11.21 -13.55
N THR A 89 -4.41 -11.45 -13.39
CA THR A 89 -3.59 -12.18 -14.38
C THR A 89 -3.61 -13.70 -14.23
N GLY A 90 -4.37 -14.22 -13.27
CA GLY A 90 -4.53 -15.66 -13.06
C GLY A 90 -3.48 -16.30 -12.15
N ILE A 91 -2.64 -15.50 -11.48
CA ILE A 91 -1.67 -16.01 -10.50
C ILE A 91 -2.43 -16.47 -9.25
N SER A 92 -2.08 -17.63 -8.71
CA SER A 92 -2.76 -18.16 -7.53
C SER A 92 -2.45 -17.33 -6.28
N LEU A 93 -3.42 -17.26 -5.35
CA LEU A 93 -3.24 -16.55 -4.08
C LEU A 93 -2.06 -17.10 -3.25
N GLN A 94 -1.75 -18.39 -3.40
CA GLN A 94 -0.62 -19.03 -2.73
C GLN A 94 0.72 -18.48 -3.24
N GLN A 95 0.89 -18.35 -4.56
CA GLN A 95 2.10 -17.76 -5.15
C GLN A 95 2.23 -16.29 -4.78
N ILE A 96 1.10 -15.57 -4.74
CA ILE A 96 1.08 -14.17 -4.33
C ILE A 96 1.52 -14.02 -2.88
N ARG A 97 1.11 -14.90 -1.95
CA ARG A 97 1.62 -14.89 -0.56
C ARG A 97 3.14 -14.98 -0.52
N ILE A 98 3.71 -15.95 -1.23
CA ILE A 98 5.16 -16.14 -1.29
C ILE A 98 5.86 -14.86 -1.80
N ALA A 99 5.32 -14.25 -2.85
CA ALA A 99 5.85 -13.03 -3.42
C ALA A 99 5.75 -11.82 -2.49
N VAL A 100 4.61 -11.66 -1.81
CA VAL A 100 4.39 -10.57 -0.83
C VAL A 100 5.34 -10.73 0.36
N ASP A 101 5.56 -11.95 0.85
CA ASP A 101 6.49 -12.20 1.95
C ASP A 101 7.93 -11.86 1.54
N GLN A 102 8.33 -12.20 0.31
CA GLN A 102 9.63 -11.83 -0.25
C GLN A 102 9.77 -10.30 -0.38
N LEU A 103 8.74 -9.61 -0.85
CA LEU A 103 8.70 -8.14 -0.92
C LEU A 103 8.86 -7.49 0.46
N ARG A 104 8.15 -8.02 1.48
CA ARG A 104 8.27 -7.54 2.86
C ARG A 104 9.70 -7.74 3.39
N ALA A 105 10.28 -8.92 3.18
CA ALA A 105 11.61 -9.28 3.66
C ALA A 105 12.74 -8.51 2.98
N ALA A 106 12.61 -8.22 1.67
CA ALA A 106 13.60 -7.46 0.92
C ALA A 106 13.72 -6.00 1.40
N GLY A 107 12.71 -5.50 2.11
CA GLY A 107 12.63 -4.10 2.52
C GLY A 107 12.44 -3.25 1.28
N ILE A 108 11.19 -2.98 0.95
CA ILE A 108 10.82 -2.26 -0.26
C ILE A 108 11.47 -0.86 -0.26
N ARG A 109 12.62 -0.74 -0.92
CA ARG A 109 13.37 0.49 -1.17
C ARG A 109 13.40 0.67 -2.69
N ASP A 110 13.02 1.85 -3.15
CA ASP A 110 12.82 2.22 -4.56
C ASP A 110 11.73 1.41 -5.32
N LEU A 111 10.46 1.70 -5.03
CA LEU A 111 9.32 1.13 -5.79
C LEU A 111 9.11 1.77 -7.16
N ALA A 112 9.59 3.00 -7.33
CA ALA A 112 9.32 3.77 -8.54
C ALA A 112 10.02 3.15 -9.76
N GLY A 113 11.24 2.63 -9.58
CA GLY A 113 12.01 1.93 -10.61
C GLY A 113 11.68 0.43 -10.78
N THR A 114 10.86 -0.13 -9.89
CA THR A 114 10.70 -1.59 -9.79
C THR A 114 9.57 -2.13 -10.67
N THR A 115 9.82 -3.27 -11.32
CA THR A 115 8.82 -4.04 -12.08
C THR A 115 8.65 -5.43 -11.48
N LEU A 116 7.41 -5.77 -11.11
CA LEU A 116 7.05 -7.14 -10.73
C LEU A 116 6.82 -7.97 -11.99
N MET A 117 7.57 -9.05 -12.14
CA MET A 117 7.47 -9.96 -13.29
C MET A 117 6.89 -11.30 -12.84
N SER A 118 6.03 -11.92 -13.64
CA SER A 118 5.46 -13.24 -13.33
C SER A 118 5.38 -14.11 -14.57
N ASP A 119 5.79 -15.36 -14.46
CA ASP A 119 5.61 -16.42 -15.47
C ASP A 119 4.34 -17.27 -15.20
N GLY A 120 3.54 -16.88 -14.20
CA GLY A 120 2.36 -17.60 -13.72
C GLY A 120 2.69 -18.70 -12.70
N ALA A 121 3.96 -19.08 -12.57
CA ALA A 121 4.46 -20.02 -11.57
C ALA A 121 5.09 -19.30 -10.36
N SER A 122 5.76 -18.19 -10.60
CA SER A 122 6.51 -17.41 -9.63
C SER A 122 6.42 -15.92 -9.95
N VAL A 123 6.64 -15.08 -8.94
CA VAL A 123 6.72 -13.62 -9.09
C VAL A 123 8.12 -13.17 -8.70
N TYR A 124 8.70 -12.30 -9.51
CA TYR A 124 10.06 -11.80 -9.40
C TYR A 124 10.04 -10.28 -9.27
N LEU A 125 10.92 -9.75 -8.44
CA LEU A 125 11.18 -8.32 -8.36
C LEU A 125 12.34 -7.99 -9.29
N CYS A 126 12.08 -7.26 -10.37
CA CYS A 126 13.12 -6.78 -11.26
C CYS A 126 13.35 -5.30 -11.00
N THR A 127 14.59 -4.95 -10.70
CA THR A 127 15.04 -3.56 -10.50
C THR A 127 15.82 -3.02 -11.70
N SER A 128 16.17 -3.90 -12.66
CA SER A 128 16.86 -3.55 -13.89
C SER A 128 16.25 -4.24 -15.12
N ASN A 129 16.52 -3.68 -16.30
CA ASN A 129 16.08 -4.26 -17.57
C ASN A 129 16.77 -5.60 -17.88
N ASP A 130 18.00 -5.81 -17.40
CA ASP A 130 18.76 -7.04 -17.65
C ASP A 130 18.13 -8.24 -16.94
N GLU A 131 17.68 -8.05 -15.69
CA GLU A 131 16.93 -9.07 -14.94
C GLU A 131 15.60 -9.46 -15.63
N VAL A 132 14.95 -8.48 -16.28
CA VAL A 132 13.74 -8.70 -17.07
C VAL A 132 14.04 -9.56 -18.30
N ILE A 133 15.12 -9.24 -19.03
CA ILE A 133 15.52 -9.95 -20.25
C ILE A 133 15.88 -11.40 -19.92
N ASP A 134 16.65 -11.64 -18.86
CA ASP A 134 17.03 -12.98 -18.42
C ASP A 134 15.83 -13.90 -18.14
N LEU A 135 14.73 -13.32 -17.64
CA LEU A 135 13.51 -14.05 -17.39
C LEU A 135 12.77 -14.40 -18.69
N VAL A 136 12.69 -13.45 -19.63
CA VAL A 136 12.03 -13.62 -20.94
C VAL A 136 12.80 -14.60 -21.84
N SER A 137 14.14 -14.56 -21.82
CA SER A 137 15.01 -15.34 -22.69
C SER A 137 14.89 -16.86 -22.48
N ARG A 138 14.23 -17.32 -21.42
CA ARG A 138 13.92 -18.75 -21.17
C ARG A 138 12.75 -19.29 -22.01
N GLY A 139 12.15 -18.47 -22.88
CA GLY A 139 11.05 -18.88 -23.76
C GLY A 139 9.70 -19.00 -23.06
N GLN A 140 9.58 -18.48 -21.83
CA GLN A 140 8.34 -18.42 -21.07
C GLN A 140 7.64 -17.09 -21.30
N GLY A 141 6.32 -17.11 -21.48
CA GLY A 141 5.52 -15.88 -21.51
C GLY A 141 5.48 -15.27 -20.12
N VAL A 142 5.90 -14.01 -19.99
CA VAL A 142 5.95 -13.30 -18.71
C VAL A 142 5.06 -12.07 -18.75
N PHE A 143 4.45 -11.77 -17.60
CA PHE A 143 3.65 -10.59 -17.37
C PHE A 143 4.38 -9.64 -16.43
N GLY A 144 4.47 -8.36 -16.81
CA GLY A 144 5.12 -7.32 -16.03
C GLY A 144 4.13 -6.29 -15.46
N ILE A 145 4.27 -5.97 -14.18
CA ILE A 145 3.57 -4.87 -13.50
C ILE A 145 4.63 -3.85 -13.08
N ALA A 146 4.65 -2.70 -13.75
CA ALA A 146 5.46 -1.56 -13.32
C ALA A 146 4.90 -0.99 -12.01
N VAL A 147 5.61 -1.18 -10.90
CA VAL A 147 5.12 -0.81 -9.56
C VAL A 147 4.99 0.71 -9.44
N GLY A 148 5.92 1.47 -9.99
CA GLY A 148 5.84 2.93 -10.04
C GLY A 148 4.59 3.48 -10.74
N LYS A 149 4.01 2.76 -11.71
CA LYS A 149 2.73 3.14 -12.30
C LYS A 149 1.57 2.91 -11.34
N VAL A 150 1.57 1.76 -10.65
CA VAL A 150 0.52 1.42 -9.67
C VAL A 150 0.55 2.40 -8.50
N LEU A 151 1.75 2.74 -8.03
CA LEU A 151 2.01 3.75 -7.01
C LEU A 151 1.33 5.09 -7.38
N ARG A 152 1.64 5.65 -8.55
CA ARG A 152 1.02 6.91 -9.01
C ARG A 152 -0.50 6.84 -9.12
N GLU A 153 -1.04 5.70 -9.54
CA GLU A 153 -2.49 5.53 -9.58
C GLU A 153 -3.11 5.50 -8.18
N VAL A 154 -2.44 4.88 -7.20
CA VAL A 154 -2.89 4.89 -5.80
C VAL A 154 -2.83 6.31 -5.26
N GLU A 155 -1.72 7.02 -5.43
CA GLU A 155 -1.59 8.44 -5.04
C GLU A 155 -2.74 9.27 -5.59
N THR A 156 -2.97 9.19 -6.90
CA THR A 156 -4.05 9.93 -7.57
C THR A 156 -5.42 9.62 -6.98
N THR A 157 -5.69 8.35 -6.66
CA THR A 157 -6.99 7.94 -6.13
C THR A 157 -7.19 8.39 -4.68
N LEU A 158 -6.11 8.50 -3.91
CA LEU A 158 -6.18 8.86 -2.50
C LEU A 158 -6.26 10.37 -2.26
N ILE A 159 -5.96 11.21 -3.26
CA ILE A 159 -6.15 12.67 -3.18
C ILE A 159 -7.59 13.02 -2.79
N ASP A 160 -8.57 12.25 -3.26
CA ASP A 160 -10.00 12.49 -3.02
C ASP A 160 -10.53 11.84 -1.73
N PHE A 161 -9.67 11.20 -0.92
CA PHE A 161 -10.10 10.49 0.29
C PHE A 161 -9.66 11.18 1.58
N ASP A 162 -10.59 11.24 2.53
CA ASP A 162 -10.31 11.69 3.89
C ASP A 162 -9.37 10.71 4.60
N ALA A 163 -8.11 11.10 4.71
CA ALA A 163 -7.14 10.40 5.53
C ALA A 163 -7.44 10.62 7.03
N GLN A 164 -7.07 9.66 7.87
CA GLN A 164 -7.26 9.72 9.32
C GLN A 164 -5.90 9.60 9.98
N GLN A 165 -5.59 10.54 10.88
CA GLN A 165 -4.46 10.36 11.77
C GLN A 165 -4.78 9.26 12.78
N SER A 166 -3.83 8.36 13.00
CA SER A 166 -3.86 7.47 14.13
C SER A 166 -3.52 8.33 15.35
N ASP A 167 -4.51 8.62 16.18
CA ASP A 167 -4.24 8.96 17.58
C ASP A 167 -3.43 7.79 18.15
N HIS A 168 -2.10 7.90 18.14
CA HIS A 168 -1.19 6.87 18.64
C HIS A 168 -1.21 6.78 20.17
N THR A 169 -1.96 7.66 20.81
CA THR A 169 -2.14 7.63 22.25
C THR A 169 -3.35 6.77 22.56
N ASP A 170 -3.07 5.56 23.02
CA ASP A 170 -3.96 4.81 23.89
C ASP A 170 -4.10 5.53 25.25
N GLU A 171 -4.45 6.82 25.20
CA GLU A 171 -4.55 7.72 26.33
C GLU A 171 -5.64 7.22 27.28
N LEU A 172 -6.64 6.51 26.73
CA LEU A 172 -7.70 5.83 27.47
C LEU A 172 -7.24 4.52 28.11
N ALA A 173 -6.43 3.66 27.47
CA ALA A 173 -5.87 2.49 28.18
C ALA A 173 -4.81 2.89 29.21
N ALA A 174 -3.96 3.88 28.89
CA ALA A 174 -3.01 4.45 29.84
C ALA A 174 -3.74 5.07 31.05
N ARG A 175 -4.81 5.84 30.83
CA ARG A 175 -5.65 6.38 31.92
C ARG A 175 -6.42 5.30 32.70
N ARG A 176 -6.80 4.18 32.06
CA ARG A 176 -7.44 3.04 32.75
C ARG A 176 -6.44 2.28 33.61
N ALA A 177 -5.24 2.01 33.10
CA ALA A 177 -4.16 1.37 33.84
C ALA A 177 -3.72 2.20 35.06
N ALA A 178 -3.67 3.53 34.91
CA ALA A 178 -3.35 4.45 36.00
C ALA A 178 -4.47 4.61 37.05
N ARG A 179 -5.71 4.19 36.75
CA ARG A 179 -6.83 4.19 37.70
C ARG A 179 -7.03 2.86 38.44
N SER A 180 -6.39 1.80 37.95
CA SER A 180 -6.39 0.46 38.55
C SER A 180 -5.13 0.13 39.37
N ALA A 181 -4.20 1.08 39.49
CA ALA A 181 -3.02 1.03 40.36
C ALA A 181 -3.24 1.96 41.57
#